data_AF-A0A0B8QTY8-F1
#
_entry.id   AF-A0A0B8QTY8-F1
#
_cell.length_a   1.000
_cell.length_b   1.000
_cell.length_c   1.000
_cell.angle_alpha   90.00
_cell.angle_beta   90.00
_cell.angle_gamma   90.00
#
_symmetry.space_group_name_H-M   'P 1'
#
loop_
_entity.id
_entity.type
_entity.pdbx_description
1 polymer ?
#
loop_
_entity_poly.entity_id
_entity_poly.type
_entity_poly.pdbx_seq_one_letter_code
_entity_poly.pdbx_strand_id
1 'polypeptide(L)' 'MPKSVIKQARQKLSLLEQLSHSEPKATSNSPKVDIANQLSLIPEPSEVEQAIANIDPDELTPRQALEELYRLKKLL' A
#
# COMPACT_ATOMS: atom_id res chain seq x y z
N MET A 1 17.64 -17.99 2.55
CA MET A 1 16.86 -16.95 1.83
C MET A 1 15.47 -16.88 2.47
N PRO A 2 15.14 -15.80 3.20
CA PRO A 2 13.90 -15.71 3.97
C PRO A 2 12.68 -15.69 3.05
N LYS A 3 11.64 -16.46 3.38
CA LYS A 3 10.40 -16.54 2.58
C LYS A 3 9.63 -15.21 2.52
N SER A 4 9.91 -14.27 3.43
CA SER A 4 9.29 -12.94 3.49
C SER A 4 9.66 -12.07 2.29
N VAL A 5 10.92 -12.11 1.85
CA VAL A 5 11.43 -11.30 0.73
C VAL A 5 10.74 -11.67 -0.59
N ILE A 6 10.42 -12.96 -0.76
CA ILE A 6 9.68 -13.47 -1.92
C ILE A 6 8.23 -12.97 -1.92
N LYS A 7 7.60 -12.87 -0.75
CA LYS A 7 6.22 -12.37 -0.61
C LYS A 7 6.15 -10.87 -0.92
N GLN A 8 7.10 -10.09 -0.41
CA GLN A 8 7.22 -8.67 -0.69
C GLN A 8 7.49 -8.40 -2.17
N ALA A 9 8.38 -9.17 -2.80
CA ALA A 9 8.64 -9.08 -4.24
C ALA A 9 7.38 -9.38 -5.07
N ARG A 10 6.57 -10.37 -4.66
CA ARG A 10 5.30 -10.70 -5.33
C ARG A 10 4.24 -9.62 -5.16
N GLN A 11 4.12 -9.02 -3.97
CA GLN A 11 3.20 -7.90 -3.74
C GLN A 11 3.59 -6.69 -4.57
N LYS A 12 4.88 -6.35 -4.61
CA LYS A 12 5.40 -5.24 -5.42
C LYS A 12 5.22 -5.49 -6.92
N LEU A 13 5.40 -6.73 -7.36
CA LEU A 13 5.15 -7.14 -8.75
C LEU A 13 3.65 -7.03 -9.11
N SER A 14 2.75 -7.51 -8.25
CA SER A 14 1.29 -7.36 -8.46
C SER A 14 0.86 -5.90 -8.57
N LEU A 15 1.41 -5.03 -7.72
CA LEU A 15 1.14 -3.59 -7.75
C LEU A 15 1.65 -2.96 -9.06
N LEU A 16 2.85 -3.33 -9.52
CA LEU A 16 3.40 -2.89 -10.80
C LEU A 16 2.63 -3.43 -12.00
N GLU A 17 2.13 -4.66 -11.94
CA GLU A 17 1.28 -5.25 -12.97
C GLU A 17 -0.06 -4.52 -13.06
N GLN A 18 -0.69 -4.17 -11.94
CA GLN A 18 -1.91 -3.36 -11.92
C GLN A 18 -1.69 -1.97 -12.54
N LEU A 19 -0.58 -1.31 -12.19
CA LEU A 19 -0.19 -0.04 -12.81
C LEU A 19 0.10 -0.19 -14.31
N SER A 20 0.75 -1.28 -14.71
CA SER A 20 1.08 -1.54 -16.12
C SER A 20 -0.15 -1.90 -16.97
N HIS A 21 -1.17 -2.53 -16.38
CA HIS A 21 -2.46 -2.77 -17.03
C HIS A 21 -3.32 -1.51 -17.13
N SER A 22 -2.99 -0.45 -16.39
CA SER A 22 -3.61 0.87 -16.50
C SER A 22 -2.89 1.82 -17.48
N GLU A 23 -1.86 1.35 -18.19
CA GLU A 23 -1.40 2.04 -19.39
C GLU A 23 -2.23 1.57 -20.60
N PRO A 24 -3.14 2.39 -21.13
CA PRO A 24 -3.70 2.10 -22.44
C PRO A 24 -2.57 2.22 -23.46
N LYS A 25 -2.26 1.10 -24.13
CA LYS A 25 -1.52 1.08 -25.40
C LYS A 25 -1.95 2.28 -26.22
N ALA A 26 -0.98 3.12 -26.56
CA ALA A 26 -1.14 4.30 -27.38
C ALA A 26 -1.95 3.99 -28.66
N THR A 27 -3.24 4.29 -28.62
CA THR A 27 -4.06 4.51 -29.80
C THR A 27 -4.77 5.84 -29.61
N SER A 28 -4.16 6.87 -30.21
CA SER A 28 -4.84 7.97 -30.90
C SER A 28 -6.28 8.29 -30.47
N ASN A 29 -6.44 9.49 -29.91
CA ASN A 29 -7.66 10.31 -29.78
C ASN A 29 -8.40 10.32 -28.41
N SER A 30 -8.16 11.42 -27.69
CA SER A 30 -9.11 12.15 -26.80
C SER A 30 -9.49 11.53 -25.45
N PRO A 31 -9.89 12.33 -24.43
CA PRO A 31 -9.60 13.74 -24.11
C PRO A 31 -8.58 13.83 -22.96
N LYS A 32 -8.03 15.02 -22.70
CA LYS A 32 -7.30 15.31 -21.46
C LYS A 32 -8.30 15.25 -20.30
N VAL A 33 -8.57 14.06 -19.79
CA VAL A 33 -9.25 13.88 -18.51
C VAL A 33 -8.29 14.43 -17.46
N ASP A 34 -8.75 15.42 -16.71
CA ASP A 34 -8.02 16.11 -15.64
C ASP A 34 -7.25 15.13 -14.75
N ILE A 35 -5.96 14.94 -15.04
CA ILE A 35 -5.03 14.16 -14.22
C ILE A 35 -5.00 14.72 -12.79
N ALA A 36 -5.24 16.02 -12.64
CA ALA A 36 -5.39 16.69 -11.34
C ALA A 36 -6.63 16.21 -10.55
N ASN A 37 -7.75 15.94 -11.22
CA ASN A 37 -8.96 15.46 -10.55
C ASN A 37 -8.88 13.96 -10.24
N GLN A 38 -8.12 13.17 -11.00
CA GLN A 38 -7.87 11.76 -10.69
C GLN A 38 -6.83 11.53 -9.59
N LEU A 39 -5.88 12.45 -9.38
CA LEU A 39 -5.00 12.40 -8.21
C LEU A 39 -5.79 12.49 -6.90
N SER A 40 -6.92 13.22 -6.92
CA SER A 40 -7.83 13.36 -5.78
C SER A 40 -8.66 12.10 -5.49
N LEU A 41 -8.58 11.06 -6.35
CA LEU A 41 -9.23 9.77 -6.17
C LEU A 41 -8.32 8.71 -5.55
N ILE A 42 -7.04 9.02 -5.29
CA ILE A 42 -6.17 8.12 -4.55
C ILE A 42 -6.55 8.29 -3.08
N PRO A 43 -7.15 7.27 -2.42
CA PRO A 43 -7.43 7.36 -1.00
C PRO A 43 -6.09 7.56 -0.27
N GLU A 44 -5.95 8.68 0.42
CA GLU A 44 -4.80 8.88 1.29
C GLU A 44 -4.82 7.80 2.38
N PRO A 45 -3.70 7.10 2.62
CA PRO A 45 -3.66 6.09 3.64
C PRO A 45 -3.93 6.73 4.99
N SER A 46 -4.90 6.15 5.71
CA SER A 46 -5.27 6.57 7.05
C SER A 46 -4.07 6.47 8.01
N GLU A 47 -4.09 7.24 9.11
CA GLU A 47 -3.02 7.20 10.11
C GLU A 47 -2.77 5.78 10.64
N VAL A 48 -3.81 4.96 10.72
CA VAL A 48 -3.74 3.54 11.11
C VAL A 48 -2.96 2.72 10.08
N GLU A 49 -3.25 2.90 8.78
CA GLU A 49 -2.56 2.19 7.71
C GLU A 49 -1.08 2.56 7.64
N GLN A 50 -0.77 3.85 7.84
CA GLN A 50 0.61 4.31 7.93
C GLN A 50 1.33 3.75 9.16
N ALA A 51 0.66 3.70 10.31
CA ALA A 51 1.22 3.12 11.52
C ALA A 51 1.50 1.62 11.35
N ILE A 52 0.58 0.87 10.72
CA ILE A 52 0.74 -0.57 10.43
C ILE A 52 1.90 -0.81 9.45
N ALA A 53 2.07 0.04 8.44
CA ALA A 53 3.15 -0.10 7.45
C ALA A 53 4.56 -0.05 8.07
N ASN A 54 4.71 0.61 9.22
CA ASN A 54 5.98 0.76 9.92
C ASN A 54 6.24 -0.34 10.97
N ILE A 55 5.29 -1.25 11.20
CA ILE A 55 5.42 -2.32 12.20
C ILE A 55 6.02 -3.57 11.56
N ASP A 56 7.13 -4.07 12.12
CA ASP A 56 7.65 -5.41 11.83
C ASP A 56 7.19 -6.40 12.91
N PRO A 57 6.21 -7.27 12.64
CA PRO A 57 5.68 -8.20 13.63
C PRO A 57 6.68 -9.27 14.06
N ASP A 58 7.71 -9.56 13.25
CA ASP A 58 8.70 -10.61 13.56
C ASP A 58 9.74 -10.14 14.59
N GLU A 59 9.91 -8.81 14.74
CA GLU A 59 10.82 -8.20 15.73
C GLU A 59 10.12 -7.89 17.07
N LEU A 60 8.79 -7.97 17.12
CA LEU A 60 8.03 -7.66 18.32
C LEU A 60 7.93 -8.86 19.28
N THR A 61 8.17 -8.60 20.56
CA THR A 61 7.80 -9.56 21.61
C THR A 61 6.27 -9.63 21.76
N PRO A 62 5.71 -10.73 22.28
CA PRO A 62 4.26 -10.87 22.45
C PRO A 62 3.61 -9.72 23.24
N ARG A 63 4.32 -9.18 24.23
CA ARG A 63 3.86 -8.03 25.02
C ARG A 63 3.83 -6.74 24.19
N GLN A 64 4.89 -6.47 23.43
CA GLN A 64 4.97 -5.28 22.57
C GLN A 64 3.92 -5.32 21.45
N ALA A 65 3.69 -6.50 20.86
CA ALA A 65 2.63 -6.67 19.87
C ALA A 65 1.25 -6.30 20.43
N LEU A 66 0.95 -6.72 21.67
CA LEU A 66 -0.29 -6.37 22.36
C LEU A 66 -0.38 -4.85 22.63
N GLU A 67 0.72 -4.21 23.02
CA GLU A 67 0.78 -2.76 23.23
C GLU A 67 0.54 -1.99 21.90
N GLU A 68 1.15 -2.40 20.79
CA GLU A 68 0.90 -1.82 19.47
C GLU A 68 -0.56 -2.01 19.03
N LEU A 69 -1.17 -3.17 19.29
CA LEU A 69 -2.60 -3.39 19.00
C LEU A 69 -3.50 -2.40 19.77
N TYR A 70 -3.20 -2.11 21.03
CA TYR A 70 -3.93 -1.09 21.79
C TYR A 70 -3.69 0.32 21.26
N ARG A 71 -2.47 0.61 20.80
CA ARG A 71 -2.14 1.90 20.19
C ARG A 71 -2.91 2.09 18.88
N LEU A 72 -2.90 1.10 17.99
CA LEU A 72 -3.64 1.13 16.73
C LEU A 72 -5.15 1.26 16.97
N LYS A 73 -5.70 0.58 17.98
CA LYS A 73 -7.11 0.69 18.36
C LYS A 73 -7.53 2.11 18.78
N LYS A 74 -6.60 2.93 19.29
CA LYS A 74 -6.88 4.33 19.65
C LYS A 74 -6.88 5.27 18.44
N LEU A 75 -6.32 4.84 17.31
CA LEU A 75 -6.24 5.61 16.06
C LEU A 75 -7.42 5.32 15.12
N LEU A 76 -8.20 4.27 15.42
CA LEU A 76 -9.49 3.97 14.81
C LEU A 76 -10.61 4.78 15.49
#